data_AF-A0A0P7CT27-F1
#
_entry.id   AF-A0A0P7CT27-F1
#
_cell.length_a   1.000
_cell.length_b   1.000
_cell.length_c   1.000
_cell.angle_alpha   90.00
_cell.angle_beta   90.00
_cell.angle_gamma   90.00
#
_symmetry.space_group_name_H-M   'P 1'
#
loop_
_entity.id
_entity.type
_entity.pdbx_description
1 polymer ?
#
loop_
_entity_poly.entity_id
_entity_poly.type
_entity_poly.pdbx_seq_one_letter_code
_entity_poly.pdbx_strand_id
1 'polypeptide(L)'
;MHPAAEHSPLGKSSEYIATYSPELLFPIPRTAKWAELGVTAQTLPWQGVDYWNCFELSWLLPSGKPVVAIGEFAIPADSPNIIESKSFKLYLNSLNQTVFASLGELQACLEKDLSAAAGKPVGVKVRTLAEVEAQGVVALPGQCIDALDVAISNYEQPQPELLHCNPERQVEETLHSHLLKSNCPVTGQPDWGSVVVEYKGRALDHASLLTYLISFRQHADFHEQCVERIYLDLKNLLQPEHLTVYARYVRRGGLDINPYRSTRAISPDNKRLVRQ
;
A
#
# COMPACT_ATOMS: atom_id res chain seq x y z
N MET A 1 -1.65 -17.08 9.85
CA MET A 1 -1.64 -17.11 8.36
C MET A 1 -3.04 -16.79 7.87
N HIS A 2 -3.18 -15.94 6.86
CA HIS A 2 -4.47 -15.67 6.23
C HIS A 2 -4.87 -16.91 5.40
N PRO A 3 -5.97 -17.63 5.69
CA PRO A 3 -6.27 -18.91 5.03
C PRO A 3 -6.35 -18.79 3.50
N ALA A 4 -6.88 -17.67 2.99
CA ALA A 4 -6.95 -17.44 1.54
C ALA A 4 -5.57 -17.23 0.87
N ALA A 5 -4.53 -16.85 1.64
CA ALA A 5 -3.19 -16.63 1.09
C ALA A 5 -2.42 -17.94 0.85
N GLU A 6 -2.86 -19.08 1.40
CA GLU A 6 -2.20 -20.39 1.20
C GLU A 6 -2.26 -20.84 -0.27
N HIS A 7 -3.32 -20.45 -0.98
CA HIS A 7 -3.51 -20.72 -2.40
C HIS A 7 -2.82 -19.70 -3.32
N SER A 8 -2.25 -18.61 -2.77
CA SER A 8 -1.52 -17.62 -3.56
C SER A 8 -0.30 -18.23 -4.27
N PRO A 9 0.10 -17.71 -5.45
CA PRO A 9 1.36 -18.08 -6.08
C PRO A 9 2.60 -17.59 -5.32
N LEU A 10 2.46 -16.67 -4.36
CA LEU A 10 3.55 -16.08 -3.60
C LEU A 10 4.36 -17.14 -2.83
N GLY A 11 5.69 -17.08 -2.90
CA GLY A 11 6.60 -18.08 -2.33
C GLY A 11 6.77 -19.39 -3.12
N LYS A 12 6.02 -19.59 -4.22
CA LYS A 12 6.11 -20.79 -5.09
C LYS A 12 6.96 -20.52 -6.35
N SER A 13 7.44 -21.56 -7.05
CA SER A 13 7.97 -21.41 -8.41
C SER A 13 6.82 -21.16 -9.39
N SER A 14 7.01 -20.28 -10.37
CA SER A 14 6.01 -19.99 -11.40
C SER A 14 6.69 -19.99 -12.77
N GLU A 15 6.06 -20.62 -13.76
CA GLU A 15 6.50 -20.55 -15.15
C GLU A 15 6.20 -19.16 -15.73
N TYR A 16 7.05 -18.71 -16.66
CA TYR A 16 6.83 -17.46 -17.36
C TYR A 16 5.73 -17.63 -18.40
N ILE A 17 4.65 -16.87 -18.28
CA ILE A 17 3.53 -16.88 -19.22
C ILE A 17 3.68 -15.70 -20.16
N ALA A 18 3.86 -16.00 -21.45
CA ALA A 18 4.06 -15.03 -22.52
C ALA A 18 2.77 -14.69 -23.30
N THR A 19 1.62 -15.09 -22.78
CA THR A 19 0.32 -14.85 -23.40
C THR A 19 -0.55 -14.15 -22.39
N TYR A 20 -1.31 -13.13 -22.79
CA TYR A 20 -2.26 -12.45 -21.92
C TYR A 20 -3.15 -13.42 -21.15
N SER A 21 -3.09 -13.34 -19.82
CA SER A 21 -3.69 -14.29 -18.89
C SER A 21 -4.29 -13.57 -17.67
N PRO A 22 -5.50 -12.98 -17.78
CA PRO A 22 -6.17 -12.29 -16.67
C PRO A 22 -6.50 -13.21 -15.49
N GLU A 23 -6.64 -14.51 -15.72
CA GLU A 23 -6.88 -15.54 -14.71
C GLU A 23 -5.73 -15.69 -13.69
N LEU A 24 -4.56 -15.09 -13.96
CA LEU A 24 -3.45 -15.05 -13.02
C LEU A 24 -3.71 -14.15 -11.81
N LEU A 25 -4.62 -13.18 -11.93
CA LEU A 25 -4.95 -12.29 -10.83
C LEU A 25 -5.58 -13.07 -9.67
N PHE A 26 -4.97 -12.97 -8.49
CA PHE A 26 -5.43 -13.64 -7.29
C PHE A 26 -5.98 -12.62 -6.29
N PRO A 27 -7.31 -12.52 -6.15
CA PRO A 27 -7.93 -11.65 -5.16
C PRO A 27 -7.81 -12.24 -3.75
N ILE A 28 -7.49 -11.40 -2.77
CA ILE A 28 -7.52 -11.75 -1.34
C ILE A 28 -8.60 -10.92 -0.65
N PRO A 29 -9.64 -11.54 -0.09
CA PRO A 29 -10.70 -10.83 0.61
C PRO A 29 -10.16 -10.02 1.80
N ARG A 30 -10.56 -8.76 1.93
CA ARG A 30 -10.22 -7.93 3.10
C ARG A 30 -10.97 -8.32 4.35
N THR A 31 -12.11 -9.01 4.18
CA THR A 31 -13.09 -9.30 5.24
C THR A 31 -12.49 -10.01 6.45
N ALA A 32 -11.61 -10.99 6.25
CA ALA A 32 -10.99 -11.71 7.36
C ALA A 32 -10.09 -10.79 8.21
N LYS A 33 -9.30 -9.92 7.56
CA LYS A 33 -8.44 -8.94 8.24
C LYS A 33 -9.21 -7.80 8.87
N TRP A 34 -10.27 -7.34 8.23
CA TRP A 34 -11.20 -6.39 8.83
C TRP A 34 -11.85 -6.95 10.09
N ALA A 35 -12.27 -8.23 10.08
CA ALA A 35 -12.81 -8.88 11.26
C ALA A 35 -11.79 -8.98 12.41
N GLU A 36 -10.51 -9.29 12.13
CA GLU A 36 -9.42 -9.24 13.12
C GLU A 36 -9.24 -7.86 13.75
N LEU A 37 -9.53 -6.79 12.99
CA LEU A 37 -9.45 -5.39 13.42
C LEU A 37 -10.78 -4.85 14.00
N GLY A 38 -11.82 -5.68 14.11
CA GLY A 38 -13.12 -5.29 14.65
C GLY A 38 -13.95 -4.37 13.73
N VAL A 39 -13.68 -4.36 12.43
CA VAL A 39 -14.42 -3.56 11.44
C VAL A 39 -15.06 -4.43 10.35
N THR A 40 -16.08 -3.89 9.69
CA THR A 40 -16.73 -4.54 8.54
C THR A 40 -16.77 -3.59 7.35
N ALA A 41 -17.09 -4.12 6.16
CA ALA A 41 -17.25 -3.30 4.96
C ALA A 41 -18.28 -2.17 5.11
N GLN A 42 -19.25 -2.33 6.00
CA GLN A 42 -20.31 -1.35 6.28
C GLN A 42 -19.92 -0.34 7.36
N THR A 43 -18.91 -0.64 8.17
CA THR A 43 -18.51 0.18 9.33
C THR A 43 -17.10 0.74 9.20
N LEU A 44 -16.51 0.72 8.00
CA LEU A 44 -15.17 1.23 7.75
C LEU A 44 -15.04 2.68 8.26
N PRO A 45 -14.14 2.96 9.22
CA PRO A 45 -13.97 4.29 9.76
C PRO A 45 -13.05 5.16 8.90
N TRP A 46 -12.78 4.77 7.66
CA TRP A 46 -11.91 5.46 6.72
C TRP A 46 -12.48 5.46 5.30
N GLN A 47 -12.05 6.45 4.54
CA GLN A 47 -11.98 6.45 3.09
C GLN A 47 -10.51 6.24 2.69
N GLY A 48 -10.25 5.83 1.45
CA GLY A 48 -8.85 5.65 1.05
C GLY A 48 -8.66 4.96 -0.28
N VAL A 49 -7.39 4.68 -0.56
CA VAL A 49 -6.91 4.04 -1.78
C VAL A 49 -5.62 3.28 -1.47
N ASP A 50 -5.43 2.14 -2.12
CA ASP A 50 -4.14 1.47 -2.20
C ASP A 50 -3.55 1.80 -3.57
N TYR A 51 -2.54 2.69 -3.58
CA TYR A 51 -1.82 3.02 -4.80
C TYR A 51 -0.74 1.99 -5.08
N TRP A 52 -0.75 1.43 -6.27
CA TRP A 52 0.30 0.54 -6.76
C TRP A 52 1.06 1.23 -7.89
N ASN A 53 2.39 1.12 -7.87
CA ASN A 53 3.22 1.51 -9.00
C ASN A 53 3.89 0.27 -9.60
N CYS A 54 3.69 0.04 -10.90
CA CYS A 54 4.45 -0.95 -11.66
C CYS A 54 5.54 -0.25 -12.47
N PHE A 55 6.78 -0.61 -12.22
CA PHE A 55 7.94 -0.03 -12.88
C PHE A 55 8.47 -0.87 -14.04
N GLU A 56 7.81 -1.99 -14.32
CA GLU A 56 8.22 -2.99 -15.31
C GLU A 56 7.09 -3.20 -16.35
N LEU A 57 6.18 -2.24 -16.53
CA LEU A 57 5.05 -2.37 -17.46
C LEU A 57 5.54 -2.31 -18.92
N SER A 58 5.28 -3.37 -19.67
CA SER A 58 5.68 -3.49 -21.08
C SER A 58 4.65 -4.27 -21.91
N TRP A 59 4.52 -3.93 -23.19
CA TRP A 59 3.64 -4.62 -24.16
C TRP A 59 4.12 -4.38 -25.61
N LEU A 60 3.42 -4.93 -26.60
CA LEU A 60 3.74 -4.76 -28.03
C LEU A 60 2.73 -3.87 -28.77
N LEU A 61 3.21 -3.07 -29.72
CA LEU A 61 2.36 -2.44 -30.75
C LEU A 61 2.01 -3.43 -31.88
N PRO A 62 1.04 -3.12 -32.77
CA PRO A 62 0.73 -3.98 -33.92
C PRO A 62 1.92 -4.26 -34.85
N SER A 63 2.94 -3.42 -34.83
CA SER A 63 4.20 -3.63 -35.56
C SER A 63 5.15 -4.65 -34.91
N GLY A 64 4.79 -5.19 -33.73
CA GLY A 64 5.67 -6.02 -32.90
C GLY A 64 6.71 -5.24 -32.10
N LYS A 65 6.71 -3.90 -32.17
CA LYS A 65 7.63 -3.05 -31.40
C LYS A 65 7.24 -3.05 -29.91
N PRO A 66 8.17 -3.33 -28.98
CA PRO A 66 7.91 -3.21 -27.56
C PRO A 66 7.76 -1.75 -27.12
N VAL A 67 6.92 -1.54 -26.12
CA VAL A 67 6.68 -0.26 -25.43
C VAL A 67 6.85 -0.49 -23.95
N VAL A 68 7.47 0.48 -23.27
CA VAL A 68 7.66 0.47 -21.81
C VAL A 68 7.01 1.71 -21.19
N ALA A 69 6.47 1.56 -19.99
CA ALA A 69 5.82 2.63 -19.24
C ALA A 69 5.89 2.37 -17.73
N ILE A 70 5.40 3.33 -16.95
CA ILE A 70 5.10 3.15 -15.53
C ILE A 70 3.58 3.08 -15.37
N GLY A 71 3.10 2.01 -14.76
CA GLY A 71 1.68 1.87 -14.42
C GLY A 71 1.40 2.40 -13.02
N GLU A 72 0.36 3.22 -12.86
CA GLU A 72 -0.20 3.61 -11.56
C GLU A 72 -1.61 3.04 -11.45
N PHE A 73 -1.88 2.32 -10.37
CA PHE A 73 -3.17 1.70 -10.12
C PHE A 73 -3.74 2.20 -8.80
N ALA A 74 -4.99 2.67 -8.82
CA ALA A 74 -5.70 3.20 -7.67
C ALA A 74 -6.81 2.23 -7.28
N ILE A 75 -6.53 1.34 -6.32
CA ILE A 75 -7.51 0.37 -5.84
C ILE A 75 -8.26 1.00 -4.65
N PRO A 76 -9.60 1.12 -4.67
CA PRO A 76 -10.34 1.70 -3.55
C PRO A 76 -10.08 0.95 -2.23
N ALA A 77 -9.83 1.66 -1.13
CA ALA A 77 -9.58 1.03 0.17
C ALA A 77 -10.81 0.29 0.75
N ASP A 78 -11.99 0.50 0.15
CA ASP A 78 -13.24 -0.18 0.47
C ASP A 78 -13.61 -1.26 -0.56
N SER A 79 -12.66 -1.67 -1.41
CA SER A 79 -12.81 -2.83 -2.31
C SER A 79 -12.97 -4.13 -1.51
N PRO A 80 -13.82 -5.08 -1.95
CA PRO A 80 -13.93 -6.39 -1.30
C PRO A 80 -12.59 -7.13 -1.16
N ASN A 81 -11.71 -6.98 -2.16
CA ASN A 81 -10.44 -7.68 -2.23
C ASN A 81 -9.26 -6.71 -2.40
N ILE A 82 -8.11 -7.04 -1.79
CA ILE A 82 -6.80 -6.64 -2.31
C ILE A 82 -6.39 -7.60 -3.44
N ILE A 83 -5.41 -7.22 -4.23
CA ILE A 83 -4.81 -8.09 -5.26
C ILE A 83 -3.45 -8.55 -4.76
N GLU A 84 -3.19 -9.86 -4.81
CA GLU A 84 -1.92 -10.39 -4.33
C GLU A 84 -0.75 -9.97 -5.25
N SER A 85 0.29 -9.39 -4.66
CA SER A 85 1.41 -8.76 -5.37
C SER A 85 2.09 -9.60 -6.46
N LYS A 86 2.36 -10.88 -6.20
CA LYS A 86 3.00 -11.76 -7.17
C LYS A 86 2.03 -12.15 -8.28
N SER A 87 0.77 -12.44 -7.95
CA SER A 87 -0.28 -12.67 -8.94
C SER A 87 -0.43 -11.47 -9.89
N PHE A 88 -0.37 -10.25 -9.35
CA PHE A 88 -0.42 -9.01 -10.13
C PHE A 88 0.81 -8.86 -11.02
N LYS A 89 2.01 -9.15 -10.49
CA LYS A 89 3.23 -9.20 -11.31
C LYS A 89 3.11 -10.17 -12.49
N LEU A 90 2.65 -11.39 -12.24
CA LEU A 90 2.53 -12.42 -13.27
C LEU A 90 1.51 -12.02 -14.34
N TYR A 91 0.39 -11.42 -13.93
CA TYR A 91 -0.57 -10.82 -14.84
C TYR A 91 0.06 -9.73 -15.72
N LEU A 92 0.79 -8.78 -15.15
CA LEU A 92 1.44 -7.71 -15.94
C LEU A 92 2.52 -8.27 -16.88
N ASN A 93 3.27 -9.28 -16.45
CA ASN A 93 4.24 -9.97 -17.31
C ASN A 93 3.59 -10.66 -18.52
N SER A 94 2.34 -11.13 -18.37
CA SER A 94 1.58 -11.74 -19.47
C SER A 94 1.31 -10.75 -20.62
N LEU A 95 1.41 -9.45 -20.35
CA LEU A 95 1.26 -8.38 -21.35
C LEU A 95 2.51 -8.19 -22.21
N ASN A 96 3.69 -8.66 -21.78
CA ASN A 96 4.97 -8.37 -22.42
C ASN A 96 5.05 -8.77 -23.90
N GLN A 97 4.32 -9.81 -24.31
CA GLN A 97 4.23 -10.26 -25.70
C GLN A 97 2.81 -10.09 -26.29
N THR A 98 1.96 -9.34 -25.59
CA THR A 98 0.58 -9.08 -26.00
C THR A 98 0.52 -7.77 -26.80
N VAL A 99 -0.19 -7.80 -27.92
CA VAL A 99 -0.36 -6.65 -28.81
C VAL A 99 -1.55 -5.81 -28.37
N PHE A 100 -1.33 -4.50 -28.19
CA PHE A 100 -2.39 -3.50 -28.02
C PHE A 100 -2.24 -2.42 -29.10
N ALA A 101 -3.32 -2.05 -29.78
CA ALA A 101 -3.28 -1.10 -30.88
C ALA A 101 -3.14 0.35 -30.40
N SER A 102 -3.54 0.63 -29.15
CA SER A 102 -3.38 1.94 -28.53
C SER A 102 -3.20 1.86 -27.00
N LEU A 103 -2.75 2.97 -26.41
CA LEU A 103 -2.71 3.14 -24.97
C LEU A 103 -4.09 3.00 -24.31
N GLY A 104 -5.14 3.50 -24.96
CA GLY A 104 -6.51 3.42 -24.44
C GLY A 104 -7.03 1.98 -24.36
N GLU A 105 -6.63 1.11 -25.29
CA GLU A 105 -6.99 -0.32 -25.23
C GLU A 105 -6.29 -1.03 -24.07
N LEU A 106 -5.00 -0.77 -23.87
CA LEU A 106 -4.26 -1.28 -22.73
C LEU A 106 -4.88 -0.82 -21.41
N GLN A 107 -5.17 0.48 -21.28
CA GLN A 107 -5.78 1.03 -20.05
C GLN A 107 -7.15 0.40 -19.78
N ALA A 108 -8.03 0.30 -20.79
CA ALA A 108 -9.33 -0.33 -20.63
C ALA A 108 -9.24 -1.81 -20.24
N CYS A 109 -8.25 -2.54 -20.76
CA CYS A 109 -7.98 -3.93 -20.38
C CYS A 109 -7.59 -4.03 -18.89
N LEU A 110 -6.58 -3.25 -18.48
CA LEU A 110 -6.11 -3.19 -17.10
C LEU A 110 -7.23 -2.79 -16.13
N GLU A 111 -8.01 -1.75 -16.46
CA GLU A 111 -9.14 -1.29 -15.65
C GLU A 111 -10.16 -2.41 -15.47
N LYS A 112 -10.55 -3.09 -16.55
CA LYS A 112 -11.53 -4.18 -16.51
C LYS A 112 -11.06 -5.31 -15.60
N ASP A 113 -9.87 -5.84 -15.83
CA ASP A 113 -9.40 -7.06 -15.15
C ASP A 113 -9.11 -6.80 -13.67
N LEU A 114 -8.45 -5.67 -13.36
CA LEU A 114 -8.13 -5.30 -11.99
C LEU A 114 -9.39 -4.93 -11.21
N SER A 115 -10.37 -4.29 -11.85
CA SER A 115 -11.67 -4.03 -11.21
C SER A 115 -12.42 -5.33 -10.90
N ALA A 116 -12.36 -6.32 -11.80
CA ALA A 116 -12.96 -7.63 -11.58
C ALA A 116 -12.30 -8.35 -10.40
N ALA A 117 -10.96 -8.30 -10.29
CA ALA A 117 -10.23 -8.90 -9.16
C ALA A 117 -10.51 -8.16 -7.84
N ALA A 118 -10.43 -6.83 -7.83
CA ALA A 118 -10.66 -6.03 -6.63
C ALA A 118 -12.12 -6.07 -6.15
N GLY A 119 -13.07 -6.25 -7.08
CA GLY A 119 -14.51 -6.18 -6.82
C GLY A 119 -15.07 -4.74 -6.79
N LYS A 120 -14.27 -3.75 -7.23
CA LYS A 120 -14.64 -2.33 -7.37
C LYS A 120 -13.84 -1.67 -8.50
N PRO A 121 -14.31 -0.54 -9.07
CA PRO A 121 -13.57 0.19 -10.10
C PRO A 121 -12.15 0.57 -9.64
N VAL A 122 -11.15 0.09 -10.37
CA VAL A 122 -9.73 0.43 -10.19
C VAL A 122 -9.36 1.51 -11.20
N GLY A 123 -8.76 2.61 -10.73
CA GLY A 123 -8.24 3.64 -11.62
C GLY A 123 -6.89 3.23 -12.20
N VAL A 124 -6.65 3.45 -13.50
CA VAL A 124 -5.39 3.11 -14.17
C VAL A 124 -4.81 4.32 -14.89
N LYS A 125 -3.55 4.65 -14.60
CA LYS A 125 -2.77 5.61 -15.38
C LYS A 125 -1.51 4.93 -15.91
N VAL A 126 -1.19 5.17 -17.17
CA VAL A 126 0.04 4.69 -17.78
C VAL A 126 0.86 5.92 -18.15
N ARG A 127 2.02 6.07 -17.52
CA ARG A 127 2.92 7.20 -17.71
C ARG A 127 4.14 6.82 -18.52
N THR A 128 4.59 7.74 -19.35
CA THR A 128 5.87 7.65 -20.02
C THR A 128 7.02 7.80 -19.02
N LEU A 129 8.19 7.28 -19.37
CA LEU A 129 9.38 7.41 -18.52
C LEU A 129 9.76 8.89 -18.30
N ALA A 130 9.61 9.73 -19.32
CA ALA A 130 9.91 11.16 -19.25
C ALA A 130 8.99 11.91 -18.26
N GLU A 131 7.69 11.56 -18.22
CA GLU A 131 6.76 12.16 -17.25
C GLU A 131 7.13 11.80 -15.80
N VAL A 132 7.60 10.57 -15.56
CA VAL A 132 8.00 10.12 -14.22
C VAL A 132 9.37 10.68 -13.84
N GLU A 133 10.30 10.79 -14.78
CA GLU A 133 11.59 11.46 -14.57
C GLU A 133 11.41 12.91 -14.15
N ALA A 134 10.52 13.65 -14.84
CA ALA A 134 10.23 15.05 -14.53
C ALA A 134 9.61 15.27 -13.13
N GLN A 135 8.95 14.25 -12.55
CA GLN A 135 8.41 14.34 -11.19
C GLN A 135 9.48 14.26 -10.11
N GLY A 136 10.60 13.58 -10.39
CA GLY A 136 11.71 13.40 -9.45
C GLY A 136 11.38 12.50 -8.24
N VAL A 137 12.22 12.60 -7.21
CA VAL A 137 11.98 12.00 -5.89
C VAL A 137 11.54 13.08 -4.91
N VAL A 138 10.63 12.75 -4.00
CA VAL A 138 10.13 13.71 -3.00
C VAL A 138 10.47 13.28 -1.56
N ALA A 139 10.49 14.27 -0.67
CA ALA A 139 10.52 14.07 0.77
C ALA A 139 9.09 13.90 1.31
N LEU A 140 8.96 13.28 2.48
CA LEU A 140 7.69 13.22 3.20
C LEU A 140 7.38 14.57 3.89
N PRO A 141 6.10 14.93 4.02
CA PRO A 141 5.69 16.15 4.72
C PRO A 141 5.86 16.02 6.24
N GLY A 142 5.82 17.15 6.92
CA GLY A 142 5.79 17.20 8.38
C GLY A 142 7.14 16.91 9.05
N GLN A 143 7.10 16.65 10.35
CA GLN A 143 8.28 16.41 11.17
C GLN A 143 8.70 14.94 11.11
N CYS A 144 9.97 14.69 10.78
CA CYS A 144 10.58 13.38 10.94
C CYS A 144 10.81 13.08 12.42
N ILE A 145 10.31 11.95 12.91
CA ILE A 145 10.49 11.53 14.32
C ILE A 145 11.65 10.56 14.53
N ASP A 146 12.35 10.16 13.47
CA ASP A 146 13.35 9.08 13.50
C ASP A 146 14.61 9.37 14.34
N ALA A 147 14.86 10.65 14.64
CA ALA A 147 16.04 11.07 15.41
C ALA A 147 15.81 11.06 16.94
N LEU A 148 14.62 10.69 17.40
CA LEU A 148 14.32 10.60 18.83
C LEU A 148 15.04 9.40 19.46
N ASP A 149 15.65 9.62 20.62
CA ASP A 149 16.27 8.57 21.41
C ASP A 149 15.20 7.80 22.19
N VAL A 150 15.02 6.51 21.87
CA VAL A 150 13.99 5.64 22.45
C VAL A 150 14.56 4.26 22.76
N ALA A 151 14.15 3.69 23.91
CA ALA A 151 14.49 2.33 24.27
C ALA A 151 13.43 1.35 23.74
N ILE A 152 13.85 0.35 22.96
CA ILE A 152 12.96 -0.66 22.39
C ILE A 152 13.21 -2.02 23.06
N SER A 153 12.17 -2.58 23.67
CA SER A 153 12.24 -3.86 24.39
C SER A 153 11.60 -5.03 23.63
N ASN A 154 10.71 -4.77 22.67
CA ASN A 154 9.97 -5.80 21.94
C ASN A 154 9.71 -5.39 20.48
N TYR A 155 9.88 -6.35 19.57
CA TYR A 155 9.74 -6.20 18.12
C TYR A 155 8.76 -7.20 17.48
N GLU A 156 8.13 -8.07 18.27
CA GLU A 156 7.41 -9.26 17.78
C GLU A 156 6.09 -8.90 17.08
N GLN A 157 5.34 -7.95 17.66
CA GLN A 157 4.01 -7.56 17.18
C GLN A 157 3.71 -6.09 17.49
N PRO A 158 2.73 -5.48 16.79
CA PRO A 158 2.27 -4.13 17.08
C PRO A 158 1.74 -4.02 18.51
N GLN A 159 2.22 -3.04 19.26
CA GLN A 159 1.88 -2.82 20.68
C GLN A 159 1.19 -1.46 20.86
N PRO A 160 -0.14 -1.36 20.59
CA PRO A 160 -0.88 -0.10 20.69
C PRO A 160 -0.85 0.51 22.11
N GLU A 161 -0.65 -0.29 23.15
CA GLU A 161 -0.49 0.14 24.54
C GLU A 161 0.73 1.05 24.78
N LEU A 162 1.70 1.05 23.87
CA LEU A 162 2.86 1.96 23.92
C LEU A 162 2.49 3.39 23.55
N LEU A 163 1.37 3.61 22.86
CA LEU A 163 0.99 4.94 22.38
C LEU A 163 0.45 5.81 23.52
N HIS A 164 0.94 7.05 23.58
CA HIS A 164 0.53 8.03 24.58
C HIS A 164 0.15 9.36 23.93
N CYS A 165 -0.78 10.07 24.54
CA CYS A 165 -1.15 11.42 24.13
C CYS A 165 -1.41 12.30 25.36
N ASN A 166 -1.27 13.62 25.20
CA ASN A 166 -1.74 14.59 26.17
C ASN A 166 -3.19 14.97 25.80
N PRO A 167 -4.20 14.56 26.60
CA PRO A 167 -5.61 14.84 26.28
C PRO A 167 -6.00 16.31 26.46
N GLU A 168 -5.25 17.09 27.23
CA GLU A 168 -5.51 18.51 27.51
C GLU A 168 -5.01 19.43 26.39
N ARG A 169 -4.16 18.92 25.50
CA ARG A 169 -3.57 19.69 24.40
C ARG A 169 -4.12 19.21 23.06
N GLN A 170 -4.73 20.12 22.31
CA GLN A 170 -5.14 19.89 20.92
C GLN A 170 -4.07 20.44 19.96
N VAL A 171 -3.78 19.70 18.91
CA VAL A 171 -2.83 20.08 17.85
C VAL A 171 -3.37 19.71 16.48
N GLU A 172 -2.81 20.36 15.47
CA GLU A 172 -2.88 19.92 14.08
C GLU A 172 -1.43 19.77 13.61
N GLU A 173 -1.01 18.54 13.34
CA GLU A 173 0.37 18.27 12.96
C GLU A 173 0.49 17.12 11.95
N THR A 174 1.65 17.05 11.30
CA THR A 174 2.03 15.97 10.39
C THR A 174 3.36 15.43 10.86
N LEU A 175 3.41 14.12 11.09
CA LEU A 175 4.60 13.38 11.52
C LEU A 175 4.91 12.31 10.48
N HIS A 176 6.18 11.98 10.32
CA HIS A 176 6.59 10.85 9.50
C HIS A 176 7.77 10.08 10.07
N SER A 177 7.86 8.81 9.68
CA SER A 177 8.98 7.94 9.98
C SER A 177 9.39 7.12 8.77
N HIS A 178 10.69 6.92 8.58
CA HIS A 178 11.26 6.02 7.59
C HIS A 178 11.59 4.63 8.17
N LEU A 179 11.28 4.39 9.45
CA LEU A 179 11.66 3.17 10.17
C LEU A 179 10.60 2.07 10.14
N LEU A 180 9.47 2.28 9.46
CA LEU A 180 8.45 1.23 9.32
C LEU A 180 9.04 0.03 8.56
N LYS A 181 9.05 -1.11 9.23
CA LYS A 181 9.41 -2.40 8.67
C LYS A 181 8.42 -3.42 9.19
N SER A 182 7.95 -4.31 8.32
CA SER A 182 7.20 -5.52 8.69
C SER A 182 7.81 -6.72 7.97
N ASN A 183 7.16 -7.87 8.04
CA ASN A 183 7.46 -9.05 7.26
C ASN A 183 6.25 -9.44 6.42
N CYS A 184 6.53 -9.96 5.23
CA CYS A 184 5.49 -10.46 4.37
C CYS A 184 4.90 -11.76 4.94
N PRO A 185 3.56 -11.86 5.10
CA PRO A 185 2.93 -12.98 5.81
C PRO A 185 3.04 -14.31 5.07
N VAL A 186 3.44 -14.31 3.79
CA VAL A 186 3.59 -15.51 2.97
C VAL A 186 5.05 -15.93 2.80
N THR A 187 5.96 -14.96 2.64
CA THR A 187 7.38 -15.28 2.33
C THR A 187 8.32 -15.11 3.51
N GLY A 188 7.89 -14.43 4.58
CA GLY A 188 8.74 -14.03 5.70
C GLY A 188 9.80 -12.97 5.33
N GLN A 189 9.85 -12.52 4.08
CA GLN A 189 10.80 -11.49 3.65
C GLN A 189 10.45 -10.13 4.25
N PRO A 190 11.47 -9.28 4.49
CA PRO A 190 11.24 -7.95 5.06
C PRO A 190 10.55 -7.03 4.08
N ASP A 191 9.55 -6.31 4.57
CA ASP A 191 8.92 -5.20 3.86
C ASP A 191 9.36 -3.89 4.50
N TRP A 192 9.80 -2.93 3.68
CA TRP A 192 10.33 -1.64 4.12
C TRP A 192 9.40 -0.52 3.69
N GLY A 193 9.10 0.41 4.58
CA GLY A 193 8.21 1.52 4.27
C GLY A 193 8.59 2.81 4.98
N SER A 194 8.01 3.89 4.51
CA SER A 194 7.91 5.14 5.27
C SER A 194 6.43 5.42 5.52
N VAL A 195 6.09 5.92 6.70
CA VAL A 195 4.70 6.18 7.11
C VAL A 195 4.54 7.64 7.50
N VAL A 196 3.36 8.19 7.19
CA VAL A 196 2.94 9.53 7.57
C VAL A 196 1.67 9.45 8.36
N VAL A 197 1.60 10.27 9.40
CA VAL A 197 0.44 10.50 10.24
C VAL A 197 0.14 11.99 10.21
N GLU A 198 -0.94 12.38 9.56
CA GLU A 198 -1.48 13.74 9.55
C GLU A 198 -2.77 13.74 10.36
N TYR A 199 -2.87 14.59 11.37
CA TYR A 199 -4.06 14.59 12.22
C TYR A 199 -4.33 15.93 12.89
N LYS A 200 -5.60 16.11 13.28
CA LYS A 200 -6.06 17.16 14.17
C LYS A 200 -6.80 16.54 15.36
N GLY A 201 -6.23 16.66 16.56
CA GLY A 201 -6.73 15.99 17.76
C GLY A 201 -5.82 16.16 18.97
N ARG A 202 -5.91 15.23 19.93
CA ARG A 202 -5.08 15.21 21.14
C ARG A 202 -3.59 15.11 20.78
N ALA A 203 -2.72 15.85 21.46
CA ALA A 203 -1.29 15.87 21.13
C ALA A 203 -0.62 14.52 21.40
N LEU A 204 -0.18 13.86 20.34
CA LEU A 204 0.53 12.59 20.39
C LEU A 204 1.94 12.76 20.96
N ASP A 205 2.37 11.84 21.82
CA ASP A 205 3.76 11.77 22.23
C ASP A 205 4.60 11.15 21.10
N HIS A 206 5.52 11.92 20.53
CA HIS A 206 6.25 11.52 19.33
C HIS A 206 7.17 10.30 19.56
N ALA A 207 7.75 10.16 20.76
CA ALA A 207 8.59 9.02 21.12
C ALA A 207 7.75 7.73 21.25
N SER A 208 6.53 7.84 21.78
CA SER A 208 5.55 6.76 21.86
C SER A 208 5.13 6.27 20.46
N LEU A 209 4.90 7.19 19.52
CA LEU A 209 4.61 6.86 18.13
C LEU A 209 5.78 6.14 17.47
N LEU A 210 7.01 6.64 17.65
CA LEU A 210 8.20 5.99 17.09
C LEU A 210 8.36 4.56 17.60
N THR A 211 8.23 4.36 18.91
CA THR A 211 8.33 3.04 19.55
C THR A 211 7.24 2.09 19.04
N TYR A 212 6.00 2.57 18.91
CA TYR A 212 4.89 1.83 18.33
C TYR A 212 5.17 1.42 16.88
N LEU A 213 5.65 2.32 16.02
CA LEU A 213 5.97 2.00 14.63
C LEU A 213 7.11 0.96 14.52
N ILE A 214 8.10 1.03 15.41
CA ILE A 214 9.21 0.06 15.46
C ILE A 214 8.72 -1.32 15.94
N SER A 215 7.64 -1.40 16.72
CA SER A 215 7.09 -2.70 17.17
C SER A 215 6.58 -3.59 16.02
N PHE A 216 6.33 -3.03 14.83
CA PHE A 216 5.99 -3.81 13.63
C PHE A 216 7.16 -4.62 13.06
N ARG A 217 8.39 -4.42 13.53
CA ARG A 217 9.63 -4.87 12.87
C ARG A 217 9.67 -6.37 12.54
N GLN A 218 9.10 -7.23 13.38
CA GLN A 218 8.98 -8.67 13.10
C GLN A 218 7.54 -9.12 12.79
N HIS A 219 6.57 -8.20 12.86
CA HIS A 219 5.16 -8.49 12.59
C HIS A 219 4.94 -8.91 11.14
N ALA A 220 4.05 -9.87 10.95
CA ALA A 220 3.71 -10.40 9.63
C ALA A 220 2.28 -9.98 9.20
N ASP A 221 2.18 -9.07 8.23
CA ASP A 221 0.91 -8.62 7.65
C ASP A 221 1.12 -8.03 6.25
N PHE A 222 0.05 -7.89 5.46
CA PHE A 222 0.18 -7.12 4.22
C PHE A 222 0.22 -5.61 4.51
N HIS A 223 0.69 -4.87 3.52
CA HIS A 223 1.01 -3.45 3.65
C HIS A 223 -0.26 -2.65 4.00
N GLU A 224 -1.37 -3.01 3.36
CA GLU A 224 -2.70 -2.47 3.56
C GLU A 224 -3.15 -2.65 5.01
N GLN A 225 -3.02 -3.85 5.58
CA GLN A 225 -3.42 -4.12 6.96
C GLN A 225 -2.53 -3.43 7.99
N CYS A 226 -1.23 -3.33 7.73
CA CYS A 226 -0.34 -2.54 8.59
C CYS A 226 -0.85 -1.09 8.71
N VAL A 227 -1.22 -0.45 7.59
CA VAL A 227 -1.74 0.92 7.60
C VAL A 227 -3.13 1.02 8.23
N GLU A 228 -4.02 0.05 7.98
CA GLU A 228 -5.35 0.00 8.62
C GLU A 228 -5.24 -0.14 10.14
N ARG A 229 -4.30 -0.96 10.64
CA ARG A 229 -4.03 -1.11 12.07
C ARG A 229 -3.52 0.20 12.69
N ILE A 230 -2.50 0.81 12.08
CA ILE A 230 -1.97 2.10 12.54
C ILE A 230 -3.07 3.16 12.59
N TYR A 231 -3.92 3.21 11.56
CA TYR A 231 -5.05 4.12 11.52
C TYR A 231 -6.03 3.90 12.67
N LEU A 232 -6.43 2.65 12.93
CA LEU A 232 -7.40 2.33 13.99
C LEU A 232 -6.84 2.60 15.39
N ASP A 233 -5.59 2.21 15.65
CA ASP A 233 -4.94 2.42 16.94
C ASP A 233 -4.83 3.92 17.25
N LEU A 234 -4.40 4.72 16.28
CA LEU A 234 -4.32 6.18 16.42
C LEU A 234 -5.70 6.83 16.51
N LYS A 235 -6.69 6.38 15.72
CA LYS A 235 -8.06 6.89 15.81
C LYS A 235 -8.64 6.67 17.21
N ASN A 236 -8.42 5.50 17.78
CA ASN A 236 -8.92 5.14 19.11
C ASN A 236 -8.26 5.98 20.21
N LEU A 237 -6.94 6.20 20.13
CA LEU A 237 -6.20 7.00 21.10
C LEU A 237 -6.55 8.50 21.01
N LEU A 238 -6.46 9.06 19.80
CA LEU A 238 -6.47 10.50 19.58
C LEU A 238 -7.87 11.09 19.53
N GLN A 239 -8.89 10.28 19.24
CA GLN A 239 -10.27 10.72 18.97
C GLN A 239 -10.30 11.96 18.05
N PRO A 240 -9.64 11.89 16.87
CA PRO A 240 -9.32 13.09 16.11
C PRO A 240 -10.53 13.63 15.33
N GLU A 241 -10.52 14.94 15.07
CA GLU A 241 -11.43 15.58 14.10
C GLU A 241 -11.10 15.08 12.68
N HIS A 242 -9.80 14.99 12.38
CA HIS A 242 -9.27 14.45 11.13
C HIS A 242 -8.05 13.58 11.37
N LEU A 243 -7.96 12.46 10.65
CA LEU A 243 -6.79 11.57 10.65
C LEU A 243 -6.56 11.06 9.24
N THR A 244 -5.32 11.15 8.77
CA THR A 244 -4.83 10.48 7.58
C THR A 244 -3.57 9.71 7.95
N VAL A 245 -3.57 8.41 7.70
CA VAL A 245 -2.40 7.56 7.80
C VAL A 245 -2.13 6.99 6.42
N TYR A 246 -0.90 7.13 5.95
CA TYR A 246 -0.48 6.48 4.72
C TYR A 246 0.94 5.97 4.81
N ALA A 247 1.23 4.90 4.09
CA ALA A 247 2.58 4.38 3.97
C ALA A 247 3.00 4.26 2.51
N ARG A 248 4.30 4.38 2.29
CA ARG A 248 4.94 4.22 0.98
C ARG A 248 5.99 3.12 1.11
N TYR A 249 5.67 1.93 0.63
CA TYR A 249 6.56 0.77 0.72
C TYR A 249 7.53 0.70 -0.46
N VAL A 250 8.66 0.05 -0.22
CA VAL A 250 9.65 -0.27 -1.26
C VAL A 250 9.12 -1.39 -2.14
N ARG A 251 9.39 -1.31 -3.44
CA ARG A 251 8.91 -2.31 -4.40
C ARG A 251 9.45 -3.71 -4.11
N ARG A 252 8.64 -4.72 -4.42
CA ARG A 252 9.07 -6.12 -4.53
C ARG A 252 8.64 -6.67 -5.88
N GLY A 253 9.60 -7.21 -6.62
CA GLY A 253 9.34 -7.76 -7.95
C GLY A 253 8.76 -6.75 -8.94
N GLY A 254 9.17 -5.48 -8.88
CA GLY A 254 8.76 -4.45 -9.83
C GLY A 254 7.48 -3.70 -9.46
N LEU A 255 6.80 -4.07 -8.37
CA LEU A 255 5.61 -3.37 -7.87
C LEU A 255 5.81 -2.85 -6.44
N ASP A 256 5.41 -1.61 -6.18
CA ASP A 256 5.21 -1.09 -4.82
C ASP A 256 3.73 -0.95 -4.47
N ILE A 257 3.46 -0.80 -3.17
CA ILE A 257 2.12 -0.62 -2.61
C ILE A 257 2.16 0.56 -1.65
N ASN A 258 1.19 1.46 -1.76
CA ASN A 258 1.11 2.68 -0.98
C ASN A 258 -0.32 2.84 -0.44
N PRO A 259 -0.63 2.23 0.71
CA PRO A 259 -1.96 2.32 1.30
C PRO A 259 -2.18 3.69 1.93
N TYR A 260 -3.34 4.28 1.66
CA TYR A 260 -3.84 5.51 2.26
C TYR A 260 -5.16 5.25 2.97
N ARG A 261 -5.28 5.70 4.22
CA ARG A 261 -6.51 5.64 5.04
C ARG A 261 -6.75 7.00 5.66
N SER A 262 -7.94 7.57 5.49
CA SER A 262 -8.27 8.91 5.97
C SER A 262 -9.72 9.02 6.43
N THR A 263 -9.98 9.88 7.41
CA THR A 263 -11.34 10.26 7.81
C THR A 263 -12.07 11.04 6.70
N ARG A 264 -11.33 11.70 5.80
CA ARG A 264 -11.86 12.55 4.73
C ARG A 264 -11.54 11.98 3.35
N ALA A 265 -12.28 12.44 2.34
CA ALA A 265 -11.91 12.19 0.95
C ALA A 265 -10.54 12.81 0.67
N ILE A 266 -9.66 12.05 0.03
CA ILE A 266 -8.28 12.44 -0.28
C ILE A 266 -8.02 12.28 -1.78
N SER A 267 -7.13 13.12 -2.31
CA SER A 267 -6.55 12.95 -3.64
C SER A 267 -5.02 13.02 -3.48
N PRO A 268 -4.38 11.93 -3.02
CA PRO A 268 -2.95 11.95 -2.71
C PRO A 268 -2.11 12.14 -3.97
N ASP A 269 -1.00 12.86 -3.83
CA ASP A 269 0.05 12.84 -4.84
C ASP A 269 0.79 11.48 -4.79
N ASN A 270 1.05 10.90 -5.95
CA ASN A 270 1.63 9.57 -6.09
C ASN A 270 3.14 9.60 -6.43
N LYS A 271 3.83 10.68 -6.06
CA LYS A 271 5.28 10.80 -6.25
C LYS A 271 6.05 9.83 -5.37
N ARG A 272 7.14 9.28 -5.93
CA ARG A 272 8.01 8.30 -5.26
C ARG A 272 8.96 8.94 -4.25
N LEU A 273 9.24 8.21 -3.18
CA LEU A 273 10.34 8.51 -2.24
C LEU A 273 11.66 7.90 -2.72
N VAL A 274 12.75 8.31 -2.09
CA VAL A 274 14.13 7.91 -2.46
C VAL A 274 14.40 6.40 -2.41
N ARG A 275 13.68 5.64 -1.57
CA ARG A 275 13.87 4.18 -1.42
C ARG A 275 12.93 3.34 -2.28
N GLN A 276 11.92 3.94 -2.92
CA GLN A 276 10.85 3.21 -3.59
C GLN A 276 11.27 2.65 -4.93
#